data_AF-W7Y3V8-F1
#
_entry.id   AF-W7Y3V8-F1
#
_cell.length_a   1.000
_cell.length_b   1.000
_cell.length_c   1.000
_cell.angle_alpha   90.00
_cell.angle_beta   90.00
_cell.angle_gamma   90.00
#
_symmetry.space_group_name_H-M   'P 1'
#
loop_
_entity.id
_entity.type
_entity.pdbx_description
1 polymer ?
#
loop_
_entity_poly.entity_id
_entity_poly.type
_entity_poly.pdbx_seq_one_letter_code
_entity_poly.pdbx_strand_id
1 'polypeptide(L)' 'MYRNIFNKVAAVMLILSAIFSACSEKAKEVKKPNIIFIMSDDHTTQSIGVYGSRLAKLNPTPNIDALAKEGWYLIIAM' A
#
# COMPACT_ATOMS: atom_id res chain seq x y z
N MET A 1 -33.37 36.37 -30.82
CA MET A 1 -32.64 36.70 -29.58
C MET A 1 -32.86 35.66 -28.46
N TYR A 2 -34.09 35.26 -28.14
CA TYR A 2 -34.40 34.25 -27.10
C TYR A 2 -33.77 32.84 -27.30
N ARG A 3 -33.59 32.40 -28.55
CA ARG A 3 -32.99 31.08 -28.88
C ARG A 3 -31.55 30.91 -28.36
N ASN A 4 -30.75 31.98 -28.36
CA ASN A 4 -29.37 31.94 -27.87
C ASN A 4 -29.28 31.97 -26.34
N ILE A 5 -30.25 32.59 -25.65
CA ILE A 5 -30.35 32.54 -24.19
C ILE A 5 -30.68 31.11 -23.73
N PHE A 6 -31.63 30.45 -24.40
CA PHE A 6 -32.03 29.08 -24.06
C PHE A 6 -30.88 28.07 -24.20
N ASN A 7 -30.10 28.17 -25.28
CA ASN A 7 -28.95 27.29 -25.51
C ASN A 7 -27.84 27.48 -24.47
N LYS A 8 -27.62 28.71 -23.97
CA LYS A 8 -26.64 28.97 -22.90
C LYS A 8 -27.09 28.37 -21.56
N VAL A 9 -28.38 28.49 -21.23
CA VAL A 9 -28.94 27.89 -20.01
C VAL A 9 -28.87 26.35 -20.06
N ALA A 10 -29.19 25.76 -21.22
CA ALA A 10 -29.06 24.31 -21.42
C ALA A 10 -27.60 23.84 -21.27
N ALA A 11 -26.64 24.59 -21.82
CA ALA A 11 -25.21 24.26 -21.67
C ALA A 11 -24.74 24.33 -20.20
N VAL A 12 -25.19 25.32 -19.44
CA VAL A 12 -24.85 25.45 -18.01
C VAL A 12 -25.42 24.29 -17.19
N MET A 13 -26.68 23.89 -17.44
CA MET A 13 -27.27 22.72 -16.77
C MET A 13 -26.53 21.42 -17.11
N LEU A 14 -26.07 21.27 -18.36
CA LEU A 14 -25.36 20.07 -18.81
C LEU A 14 -23.99 19.96 -18.13
N ILE A 15 -23.28 21.08 -18.00
CA ILE A 15 -22.01 21.16 -17.27
C ILE A 15 -22.22 20.86 -15.78
N LEU A 16 -23.28 21.39 -15.16
CA LEU A 16 -23.60 21.14 -13.75
C LEU A 16 -23.84 19.65 -13.47
N SER A 17 -24.55 18.97 -14.38
CA SER A 17 -24.84 17.53 -14.25
C SER A 17 -23.58 16.65 -14.38
N ALA A 18 -22.63 17.06 -15.23
CA ALA A 18 -21.37 16.34 -15.44
C ALA A 18 -20.46 16.43 -14.21
N ILE A 19 -20.41 17.59 -13.55
CA ILE A 19 -19.64 17.79 -12.31
C ILE A 19 -20.20 16.92 -11.17
N PHE A 20 -21.53 16.77 -11.09
CA PHE A 20 -22.17 15.97 -10.04
C PHE A 20 -21.89 14.46 -10.19
N SER A 21 -21.75 13.97 -11.42
CA SER A 21 -21.47 12.56 -11.69
C SER A 21 -20.01 12.18 -11.40
N ALA A 22 -19.07 13.12 -11.52
CA ALA A 22 -17.65 12.90 -11.26
C ALA A 22 -17.31 12.71 -9.76
N CYS A 23 -18.21 13.09 -8.86
CA CYS A 23 -18.01 13.01 -7.40
C CYS A 23 -18.51 11.67 -6.78
N SER A 24 -18.90 10.70 -7.61
CA SER A 24 -19.28 9.39 -7.11
C SER A 24 -18.04 8.52 -6.88
N GLU A 25 -17.39 8.69 -5.73
CA GLU A 25 -16.42 7.73 -5.25
C GLU A 25 -17.14 6.41 -4.94
N LYS A 26 -16.99 5.42 -5.84
CA LYS A 26 -17.39 4.05 -5.53
C LYS A 26 -16.59 3.58 -4.31
N ALA A 27 -17.29 3.22 -3.24
CA ALA A 27 -16.70 2.59 -2.08
C ALA A 27 -15.95 1.34 -2.55
N LYS A 28 -14.61 1.40 -2.57
CA LYS A 28 -13.78 0.21 -2.77
C LYS A 28 -14.00 -0.69 -1.56
N GLU A 29 -14.44 -1.92 -1.80
CA GLU A 29 -14.40 -2.94 -0.76
C GLU A 29 -12.97 -3.11 -0.27
N VAL A 30 -12.71 -2.65 0.95
CA VAL A 30 -11.42 -2.82 1.61
C VAL A 30 -11.36 -4.27 2.10
N LYS A 31 -10.69 -5.12 1.33
CA LYS A 31 -10.40 -6.49 1.76
C LYS A 31 -9.47 -6.44 2.97
N LYS A 32 -9.89 -7.09 4.06
CA LYS A 32 -9.08 -7.18 5.28
C LYS A 32 -7.83 -8.03 5.00
N PRO A 33 -6.62 -7.56 5.35
CA PRO A 33 -5.41 -8.37 5.20
C PRO A 33 -5.37 -9.49 6.25
N ASN A 34 -4.68 -10.59 5.93
CA ASN A 34 -4.36 -11.63 6.90
C ASN A 34 -3.06 -11.24 7.62
N ILE A 35 -3.04 -11.34 8.95
CA ILE A 35 -1.86 -11.03 9.77
C ILE A 35 -1.26 -12.34 10.27
N ILE A 36 0.01 -12.58 9.94
CA ILE A 36 0.77 -13.73 10.41
C ILE A 36 1.90 -13.20 11.30
N PHE A 37 1.94 -13.65 12.56
CA PHE A 37 3.00 -13.33 13.52
C PHE A 37 3.89 -14.56 13.72
N ILE A 38 5.17 -14.43 13.41
CA ILE A 38 6.17 -15.49 13.55
C ILE A 38 7.16 -15.05 14.64
N MET A 39 7.22 -15.82 15.73
CA MET A 39 8.18 -15.61 16.81
C MET A 39 9.22 -16.72 16.78
N SER A 40 10.48 -16.38 17.00
CA SER A 40 11.55 -17.34 17.21
C SER A 40 12.19 -17.12 18.57
N ASP A 41 12.31 -18.18 19.36
CA ASP A 41 13.01 -18.16 20.64
C ASP A 41 14.53 -18.17 20.41
N ASP A 42 15.29 -17.50 21.26
CA ASP A 42 16.77 -17.42 21.25
C ASP A 42 17.48 -17.01 19.93
N HIS A 43 16.75 -16.55 18.92
CA HIS A 43 17.35 -15.98 17.70
C HIS A 43 17.88 -14.58 17.95
N THR A 44 19.15 -14.50 18.35
CA THR A 44 19.88 -13.23 18.47
C THR A 44 19.94 -12.52 17.11
N THR A 45 20.15 -11.20 17.09
CA THR A 45 20.34 -10.42 15.85
C THR A 45 21.46 -10.95 14.95
N GLN A 46 22.37 -11.75 15.51
CA GLN A 46 23.46 -12.36 14.77
C GLN A 46 23.05 -13.65 14.02
N SER A 47 21.89 -14.24 14.34
CA SER A 47 21.41 -15.50 13.76
C SER A 47 20.64 -15.33 12.44
N ILE A 48 20.21 -14.10 12.10
CA ILE A 48 19.44 -13.81 10.89
C ILE A 48 20.35 -13.15 9.84
N GLY A 49 20.40 -13.72 8.63
CA GLY A 49 21.30 -13.31 7.55
C GLY A 49 21.13 -11.85 7.13
N VAL A 50 19.90 -11.34 7.19
CA VAL A 50 19.50 -9.96 6.86
C VAL A 50 20.30 -8.89 7.61
N TYR A 51 20.73 -9.17 8.85
CA TYR A 51 21.45 -8.18 9.67
C TYR A 51 22.94 -8.07 9.34
N GLY A 52 23.46 -8.88 8.40
CA GLY A 52 24.86 -8.79 7.97
C GLY A 52 25.87 -9.15 9.06
N SER A 53 25.46 -9.97 10.04
CA SER A 53 26.31 -10.38 11.15
C SER A 53 27.51 -11.22 10.68
N ARG A 54 28.52 -11.37 11.55
CA ARG A 54 29.69 -12.23 11.28
C ARG A 54 29.32 -13.69 10.95
N LEU A 55 28.16 -14.14 11.41
CA LEU A 55 27.65 -15.51 11.22
C LEU A 55 26.66 -15.64 10.05
N ALA A 56 26.27 -14.54 9.40
CA ALA A 56 25.33 -14.55 8.28
C ALA A 56 25.80 -15.43 7.10
N LYS A 57 27.12 -15.58 6.91
CA LYS A 57 27.69 -16.50 5.90
C LYS A 57 27.59 -17.97 6.29
N LEU A 58 27.50 -18.29 7.58
CA LEU A 58 27.48 -19.64 8.12
C LEU A 58 26.03 -20.16 8.27
N ASN A 59 25.08 -19.29 8.60
CA ASN A 59 23.66 -19.59 8.70
C ASN A 59 22.84 -18.69 7.74
N PRO A 60 22.77 -19.04 6.45
CA PRO A 60 21.90 -18.33 5.52
C PRO A 60 20.43 -18.60 5.84
N THR A 61 19.61 -17.53 5.88
CA THR A 61 18.15 -17.60 6.14
C THR A 61 17.36 -17.20 4.90
N PRO A 62 17.38 -17.99 3.81
CA PRO A 62 16.92 -17.54 2.49
C PRO A 62 15.47 -17.06 2.44
N ASN A 63 14.58 -17.69 3.22
CA ASN A 63 13.16 -17.30 3.27
C ASN A 63 12.93 -16.00 4.03
N ILE A 64 13.64 -15.80 5.15
CA ILE A 64 13.56 -14.55 5.92
C ILE A 64 14.23 -13.41 5.16
N ASP A 65 15.32 -13.71 4.44
CA ASP A 65 16.02 -12.73 3.62
C ASP A 65 15.17 -12.29 2.42
N ALA A 66 14.39 -13.18 1.82
CA ALA A 66 13.43 -12.83 0.79
C ALA A 66 12.31 -11.92 1.34
N LEU A 67 11.74 -12.28 2.49
CA LEU A 67 10.73 -11.45 3.17
C LEU A 67 11.25 -10.07 3.54
N ALA A 68 12.52 -9.96 3.96
CA ALA A 68 13.17 -8.70 4.27
C ALA A 68 13.46 -7.83 3.03
N LYS A 69 13.67 -8.45 1.86
CA LYS A 69 13.82 -7.72 0.58
C LYS A 69 12.49 -7.21 0.04
N GLU A 70 11.41 -7.95 0.24
CA GLU A 70 10.06 -7.57 -0.20
C GLU A 70 9.35 -6.64 0.79
N GLY A 71 9.82 -6.60 2.03
CA GLY A 71 9.23 -5.84 3.12
C GLY A 71 10.21 -4.88 3.80
N TRP A 72 9.97 -4.67 5.08
CA TRP A 72 10.79 -3.83 5.95
C TRP A 72 11.28 -4.68 7.11
N TYR A 73 12.55 -4.54 7.46
CA TYR A 73 13.15 -5.20 8.63
C TYR A 73 13.82 -4.14 9.52
N LEU A 74 13.81 -4.36 10.83
CA LEU A 74 14.30 -3.38 11.80
C LEU A 74 15.73 -3.71 12.21
N ILE A 75 16.69 -2.85 11.85
CA ILE A 75 18.13 -3.06 12.10
C ILE A 75 18.52 -2.78 13.57
N ILE A 76 17.67 -2.08 14.33
CA ILE A 76 17.92 -1.75 15.73
C ILE A 76 17.28 -2.83 16.62
N ALA A 77 18.09 -3.82 16.97
CA ALA A 77 17.94 -4.58 18.19
C ALA A 77 19.33 -4.59 18.85
N MET A 78 19.58 -3.52 19.61
CA MET A 78 20.71 -3.43 20.55
C MET A 78 20.34 -4.13 21.85
#